data_AF-A0A8C1RUP1-F1
#
_entry.id   AF-A0A8C1RUP1-F1
#
_cell.length_a   1.000
_cell.length_b   1.000
_cell.length_c   1.000
_cell.angle_alpha   90.00
_cell.angle_beta   90.00
_cell.angle_gamma   90.00
#
_symmetry.space_group_name_H-M   'P 1'
#
loop_
_entity.id
_entity.type
_entity.pdbx_description
1 polymer ?
#
loop_
_entity_poly.entity_id
_entity_poly.type
_entity_poly.pdbx_seq_one_letter_code
_entity_poly.pdbx_strand_id
1 'polypeptide(L)'
;MVCPTYCMLFNTEGCLQQVCHKDKCRPFLVLPPLMEWIRVAMAHTEHRRSFSVDSDDVRQAARLLLPGVDCEPRQLKADDCFSATRKLDAASTEAKFLQDLGFRMLNCGRTDLVKQAVNLLGPDGINSMSEQGMTPLMYACVRGDEAMVQMLLDAGADINSEVPSSLHKHPSVYPDTRQGTPLTFAVSHGHVPVVQLLLDARANVEGAIQDGTENYTETPLQLASAAGNFELVSLLLERGADPLIGTTYRNGISSGPLGEMNSYSLAASHGHRNVFRRLLSQVEKDKGDVLSLEEILAEGSETVERRVPQNEGTLRTGKAKLRALREAMYHSAEHGHVDITIDIRSLGVPWTLHTWLESLRTCFVQQRRPLIQGLLKDFSCIKEDEYTEELITHGLPLMFQILRGSKNEVISQQLSVIFTQCYGPFPIPKLTEIKKKQTSRLDPQFLNNKEMSDVTFLVEGKPFYAHKVLLFTASPRFKSLLSNRPAAENTCIEISHVKYNIFQLVMQFLYCGGTESLHIRNTEVMELLSAAKFFQLDALQRHCEIICSKNITTDTCVDIYKHAKFLGALELAAFIEGYFLKNMVLLIELENFKQLLYEVPAESPGPGPSYDVLHDLERTLALRIRSIHLSTSKGSIV
;
A
#
# COMPACT_ATOMS: atom_id res chain seq x y z
N MET A 1 -52.38 -29.52 -2.20
CA MET A 1 -52.44 -30.79 -2.95
C MET A 1 -52.72 -31.90 -1.97
N VAL A 2 -53.93 -32.46 -2.04
CA VAL A 2 -54.39 -33.59 -1.24
C VAL A 2 -53.74 -34.84 -1.82
N CYS A 3 -52.94 -35.57 -1.04
CA CYS A 3 -52.53 -36.93 -1.37
C CYS A 3 -53.30 -37.90 -0.45
N PRO A 4 -53.89 -38.98 -0.97
CA PRO A 4 -54.99 -39.68 -0.34
C PRO A 4 -54.49 -40.81 0.55
N THR A 5 -54.10 -40.51 1.79
CA THR A 5 -53.99 -41.58 2.80
C THR A 5 -54.17 -41.12 4.24
N TYR A 6 -53.99 -39.82 4.53
CA TYR A 6 -54.32 -39.24 5.83
C TYR A 6 -54.86 -37.82 5.68
N CYS A 7 -56.15 -37.61 5.94
CA CYS A 7 -56.70 -36.27 6.13
C CYS A 7 -56.49 -35.85 7.58
N MET A 8 -55.76 -34.75 7.80
CA MET A 8 -55.66 -34.08 9.10
C MET A 8 -56.63 -32.90 9.10
N LEU A 9 -57.72 -33.02 9.85
CA LEU A 9 -58.70 -31.95 10.04
C LEU A 9 -58.34 -31.16 11.29
N PHE A 10 -58.27 -29.83 11.16
CA PHE A 10 -57.99 -28.91 12.25
C PHE A 10 -59.21 -28.06 12.56
N ASN A 11 -59.47 -27.81 13.84
CA ASN A 11 -60.52 -26.88 14.25
C ASN A 11 -60.02 -25.42 14.21
N THR A 12 -60.92 -24.45 14.37
CA THR A 12 -60.63 -23.00 14.28
C THR A 12 -59.59 -22.48 15.27
N GLU A 13 -59.23 -23.27 16.29
CA GLU A 13 -58.17 -22.97 17.27
C GLU A 13 -56.84 -23.69 16.98
N GLY A 14 -56.69 -24.33 15.81
CA GLY A 14 -55.44 -24.99 15.40
C GLY A 14 -55.15 -26.34 16.06
N CYS A 15 -56.09 -26.89 16.84
CA CYS A 15 -56.00 -28.25 17.36
C CYS A 15 -56.40 -29.30 16.30
N LEU A 16 -55.57 -30.34 16.17
CA LEU A 16 -55.77 -31.45 15.24
C LEU A 16 -56.89 -32.34 15.78
N GLN A 17 -58.01 -32.45 15.05
CA GLN A 17 -59.22 -33.14 15.49
C GLN A 17 -59.28 -34.60 15.06
N GLN A 18 -58.76 -34.95 13.88
CA GLN A 18 -58.88 -36.30 13.35
C GLN A 18 -57.78 -36.62 12.32
N VAL A 19 -57.27 -37.85 12.39
CA VAL A 19 -56.33 -38.44 11.42
C VAL A 19 -57.03 -39.66 10.83
N CYS A 20 -57.56 -39.56 9.62
CA CYS A 20 -58.31 -40.66 8.99
C CYS A 20 -57.46 -41.44 7.99
N HIS A 21 -57.18 -42.72 8.29
CA HIS A 21 -56.78 -43.73 7.30
C HIS A 21 -58.00 -44.56 6.92
N LYS A 22 -58.11 -44.96 5.65
CA LYS A 22 -59.15 -45.85 5.11
C LYS A 22 -59.60 -46.90 6.15
N ASP A 23 -60.86 -46.76 6.57
CA ASP A 23 -61.75 -47.69 7.27
C ASP A 23 -61.56 -48.06 8.76
N LYS A 24 -60.66 -47.45 9.54
CA LYS A 24 -60.75 -47.53 11.03
C LYS A 24 -60.29 -46.24 11.71
N CYS A 25 -61.23 -45.39 12.11
CA CYS A 25 -60.98 -44.31 13.06
C CYS A 25 -60.79 -44.91 14.47
N ARG A 26 -59.54 -45.00 14.95
CA ARG A 26 -59.29 -45.19 16.39
C ARG A 26 -59.31 -43.81 17.06
N PRO A 27 -60.17 -43.56 18.05
CA PRO A 27 -60.15 -42.30 18.78
C PRO A 27 -58.90 -42.26 19.66
N PHE A 28 -57.97 -41.36 19.36
CA PHE A 28 -56.86 -41.02 20.27
C PHE A 28 -57.38 -40.03 21.31
N LEU A 29 -57.20 -40.33 22.60
CA LEU A 29 -57.76 -39.52 23.68
C LEU A 29 -57.12 -38.12 23.78
N VAL A 30 -55.87 -37.96 23.35
CA VAL A 30 -55.16 -36.68 23.27
C VAL A 30 -54.18 -36.75 22.09
N LEU A 31 -54.35 -35.87 21.10
CA LEU A 31 -53.40 -35.73 19.99
C LEU A 31 -52.33 -34.69 20.35
N PRO A 32 -51.06 -34.89 19.95
CA PRO A 32 -50.01 -33.89 20.14
C PRO A 32 -50.41 -32.57 19.46
N PRO A 33 -50.09 -31.41 20.07
CA PRO A 33 -50.46 -30.11 19.52
C PRO A 33 -49.76 -29.87 18.17
N LEU A 34 -50.38 -29.07 17.29
CA LEU A 34 -49.87 -28.79 15.94
C LEU A 34 -48.43 -28.27 15.96
N MET A 35 -48.05 -27.51 16.99
CA MET A 35 -46.68 -27.02 17.15
C MET A 35 -45.64 -28.13 17.32
N GLU A 36 -46.01 -29.26 17.91
CA GLU A 36 -45.12 -30.42 18.03
C GLU A 36 -44.95 -31.13 16.69
N TRP A 37 -46.03 -31.24 15.93
CA TRP A 37 -45.99 -31.76 14.55
C TRP A 37 -45.12 -30.90 13.64
N ILE A 38 -45.28 -29.58 13.69
CA ILE A 38 -44.46 -28.64 12.92
C ILE A 38 -42.99 -28.77 13.34
N ARG A 39 -42.69 -28.80 14.64
CA ARG A 39 -41.31 -28.89 15.13
C ARG A 39 -40.61 -30.17 14.68
N VAL A 40 -41.25 -31.32 14.84
CA VAL A 40 -40.66 -32.62 14.47
C VAL A 40 -40.57 -32.78 12.96
N ALA A 41 -41.58 -32.36 12.20
CA ALA A 41 -41.53 -32.39 10.73
C ALA A 41 -40.44 -31.45 10.20
N MET A 42 -40.32 -30.23 10.73
CA MET A 42 -39.24 -29.30 10.38
C MET A 42 -37.86 -29.85 10.72
N ALA A 43 -37.69 -30.53 11.86
CA ALA A 43 -36.44 -31.18 12.21
C ALA A 43 -36.05 -32.28 11.21
N HIS A 44 -37.01 -33.06 10.70
CA HIS A 44 -36.76 -34.02 9.63
C HIS A 44 -36.42 -33.34 8.30
N THR A 45 -37.12 -32.24 7.96
CA THR A 45 -36.84 -31.43 6.77
C THR A 45 -35.44 -30.80 6.81
N GLU A 46 -35.02 -30.30 7.97
CA GLU A 46 -33.69 -29.73 8.20
C GLU A 46 -32.59 -30.81 8.14
N HIS A 47 -32.86 -31.99 8.71
CA HIS A 47 -31.94 -33.13 8.64
C HIS A 47 -31.64 -33.57 7.20
N ARG A 48 -32.64 -33.53 6.30
CA ARG A 48 -32.45 -33.79 4.86
C ARG A 48 -32.05 -32.55 4.04
N ARG A 49 -31.82 -31.41 4.69
CA ARG A 49 -31.42 -30.13 4.09
C ARG A 49 -32.38 -29.64 2.98
N SER A 50 -33.67 -29.83 3.18
CA SER A 50 -34.69 -29.33 2.25
C SER A 50 -35.27 -28.00 2.73
N PHE A 51 -35.71 -27.15 1.81
CA PHE A 51 -36.32 -25.86 2.13
C PHE A 51 -37.84 -25.94 2.38
N SER A 52 -38.45 -27.10 2.15
CA SER A 52 -39.89 -27.30 2.32
C SER A 52 -40.20 -28.62 3.03
N VAL A 53 -41.13 -28.57 3.97
CA VAL A 53 -41.67 -29.76 4.64
C VAL A 53 -42.54 -30.52 3.64
N ASP A 54 -42.24 -31.79 3.41
CA ASP A 54 -43.02 -32.63 2.51
C ASP A 54 -43.88 -33.66 3.25
N SER A 55 -44.65 -34.44 2.50
CA SER A 55 -45.53 -35.46 3.09
C SER A 55 -44.77 -36.57 3.82
N ASP A 56 -43.49 -36.81 3.50
CA ASP A 56 -42.67 -37.81 4.18
C ASP A 56 -42.20 -37.32 5.55
N ASP A 57 -41.77 -36.05 5.63
CA ASP A 57 -41.41 -35.40 6.89
C ASP A 57 -42.57 -35.48 7.90
N VAL A 58 -43.80 -35.29 7.43
CA VAL A 58 -45.02 -35.45 8.25
C VAL A 58 -45.28 -36.90 8.64
N ARG A 59 -45.01 -37.88 7.77
CA ARG A 59 -45.14 -39.32 8.09
C ARG A 59 -44.10 -39.78 9.11
N GLN A 60 -42.86 -39.29 9.01
CA GLN A 60 -41.83 -39.59 10.00
C GLN A 60 -42.14 -38.94 11.35
N ALA A 61 -42.66 -37.70 11.34
CA ALA A 61 -43.19 -37.06 12.53
C ALA A 61 -44.35 -37.87 13.14
N ALA A 62 -45.26 -38.40 12.31
CA ALA A 62 -46.36 -39.26 12.76
C ALA A 62 -45.86 -40.54 13.44
N ARG A 63 -44.83 -41.19 12.88
CA ARG A 63 -44.21 -42.39 13.46
C ARG A 63 -43.66 -42.15 14.88
N LEU A 64 -43.15 -40.94 15.13
CA LEU A 64 -42.58 -40.55 16.42
C LEU A 64 -43.65 -40.07 17.41
N LEU A 65 -44.61 -39.26 16.93
CA LEU A 65 -45.61 -38.58 17.74
C LEU A 65 -46.86 -39.42 18.02
N LEU A 66 -47.11 -40.47 17.25
CA LEU A 66 -48.26 -41.37 17.41
C LEU A 66 -47.79 -42.81 17.65
N PRO A 67 -47.58 -43.22 18.92
CA PRO A 67 -47.21 -44.59 19.25
C PRO A 67 -48.27 -45.59 18.76
N GLY A 68 -47.85 -46.56 17.94
CA GLY A 68 -48.71 -47.63 17.42
C GLY A 68 -49.38 -47.36 16.07
N VAL A 69 -49.01 -46.28 15.37
CA VAL A 69 -49.37 -46.08 13.95
C VAL A 69 -48.23 -46.64 13.08
N ASP A 70 -48.55 -47.64 12.25
CA ASP A 70 -47.62 -48.19 11.25
C ASP A 70 -47.47 -47.21 10.07
N CYS A 71 -46.65 -46.19 10.25
CA CYS A 71 -46.14 -45.37 9.15
C CYS A 71 -44.90 -46.04 8.55
N GLU A 72 -44.90 -46.21 7.22
CA GLU A 72 -43.75 -46.78 6.51
C GLU A 72 -42.45 -46.01 6.85
N PRO A 73 -41.31 -46.72 7.04
CA PRO A 73 -40.01 -46.07 7.13
C PRO A 73 -39.76 -45.20 5.90
N ARG A 74 -39.02 -44.09 6.05
CA ARG A 74 -38.64 -43.23 4.92
C ARG A 74 -38.02 -44.07 3.82
N GLN A 75 -38.66 -44.09 2.65
CA GLN A 75 -38.13 -44.76 1.47
C GLN A 75 -37.03 -43.88 0.85
N LEU A 76 -35.88 -44.46 0.52
CA LEU A 76 -34.79 -43.75 -0.16
C LEU A 76 -35.28 -43.30 -1.55
N LYS A 77 -35.40 -42.00 -1.78
CA LYS A 77 -35.83 -41.44 -3.07
C LYS A 77 -34.67 -40.72 -3.77
N ALA A 78 -34.73 -40.68 -5.09
CA ALA A 78 -33.76 -39.97 -5.94
C ALA A 78 -33.68 -38.46 -5.63
N ASP A 79 -34.73 -37.86 -5.05
CA ASP A 79 -34.75 -36.44 -4.66
C ASP A 79 -33.85 -36.12 -3.45
N ASP A 80 -33.40 -37.13 -2.70
CA ASP A 80 -32.41 -36.91 -1.65
C ASP A 80 -30.99 -36.76 -2.23
N CYS A 81 -30.76 -37.04 -3.52
CA CYS A 81 -29.51 -36.79 -4.25
C CYS A 81 -29.38 -35.30 -4.61
N PHE A 82 -28.18 -34.73 -4.44
CA PHE A 82 -27.86 -33.33 -4.74
C PHE A 82 -27.80 -33.03 -6.25
N SER A 83 -28.57 -33.74 -7.07
CA SER A 83 -28.42 -33.77 -8.53
C SER A 83 -29.63 -33.20 -9.24
N ALA A 84 -29.70 -31.86 -9.27
CA ALA A 84 -30.62 -31.13 -10.14
C ALA A 84 -30.05 -31.04 -11.57
N THR A 85 -30.11 -32.10 -12.36
CA THR A 85 -29.85 -32.02 -13.81
C THR A 85 -30.97 -32.67 -14.60
N ARG A 86 -31.84 -31.84 -15.21
CA ARG A 86 -33.03 -32.26 -15.97
C ARG A 86 -32.74 -32.90 -17.35
N LYS A 87 -31.58 -33.53 -17.55
CA LYS A 87 -31.17 -34.10 -18.86
C LYS A 87 -30.23 -35.32 -18.76
N LEU A 88 -30.42 -36.19 -17.78
CA LEU A 88 -29.70 -37.48 -17.75
C LEU A 88 -30.62 -38.60 -18.27
N ASP A 89 -30.05 -39.57 -18.98
CA ASP A 89 -30.76 -40.80 -19.33
C ASP A 89 -30.87 -41.73 -18.10
N ALA A 90 -31.68 -42.79 -18.21
CA ALA A 90 -31.95 -43.68 -17.08
C ALA A 90 -30.67 -44.34 -16.53
N ALA A 91 -29.76 -44.74 -17.42
CA ALA A 91 -28.49 -45.36 -17.05
C ALA A 91 -27.54 -44.38 -16.32
N SER A 92 -27.41 -43.13 -16.81
CA SER A 92 -26.59 -42.12 -16.12
C SER A 92 -27.19 -41.70 -14.78
N THR A 93 -28.52 -41.70 -14.67
CA THR A 93 -29.22 -41.39 -13.40
C THR A 93 -28.98 -42.49 -12.37
N GLU A 94 -29.04 -43.75 -12.77
CA GLU A 94 -28.71 -44.90 -11.91
C GLU A 94 -27.25 -44.88 -11.46
N ALA A 95 -26.31 -44.69 -12.40
CA ALA A 95 -24.89 -44.59 -12.07
C ALA A 95 -24.60 -43.45 -11.06
N LYS A 96 -25.23 -42.30 -11.26
CA LYS A 96 -25.10 -41.15 -10.35
C LYS A 96 -25.71 -41.39 -8.98
N PHE A 97 -26.86 -42.06 -8.92
CA PHE A 97 -27.48 -42.44 -7.66
C PHE A 97 -26.59 -43.42 -6.88
N LEU A 98 -26.01 -44.43 -7.55
CA LEU A 98 -25.09 -45.39 -6.93
C LEU A 98 -23.81 -44.71 -6.44
N GLN A 99 -23.29 -43.75 -7.21
CA GLN A 99 -22.15 -42.92 -6.80
C GLN A 99 -22.48 -42.10 -5.54
N ASP A 100 -23.58 -41.33 -5.54
CA ASP A 100 -24.03 -40.54 -4.39
C ASP A 100 -24.27 -41.39 -3.14
N LEU A 101 -24.84 -42.60 -3.33
CA LEU A 101 -25.05 -43.56 -2.26
C LEU A 101 -23.71 -44.08 -1.72
N GLY A 102 -22.78 -44.46 -2.60
CA GLY A 102 -21.42 -44.88 -2.21
C GLY A 102 -20.69 -43.80 -1.41
N PHE A 103 -20.73 -42.55 -1.86
CA PHE A 103 -20.17 -41.42 -1.11
C PHE A 103 -20.81 -41.23 0.26
N ARG A 104 -22.14 -41.36 0.39
CA ARG A 104 -22.80 -41.31 1.71
C ARG A 104 -22.37 -42.45 2.61
N MET A 105 -22.25 -43.66 2.07
CA MET A 105 -21.82 -44.82 2.84
C MET A 105 -20.42 -44.64 3.41
N LEU A 106 -19.50 -44.06 2.62
CA LEU A 106 -18.17 -43.66 3.11
C LEU A 106 -18.28 -42.54 4.16
N ASN A 107 -19.05 -41.48 3.88
CA ASN A 107 -19.25 -40.34 4.79
C ASN A 107 -19.99 -40.67 6.10
N CYS A 108 -20.52 -41.88 6.27
CA CYS A 108 -21.12 -42.33 7.53
C CYS A 108 -20.10 -42.80 8.59
N GLY A 109 -18.82 -42.96 8.23
CA GLY A 109 -17.75 -43.32 9.18
C GLY A 109 -17.81 -44.77 9.65
N ARG A 110 -18.61 -45.62 8.99
CA ARG A 110 -18.73 -47.04 9.32
C ARG A 110 -17.80 -47.88 8.45
N THR A 111 -16.79 -48.48 9.06
CA THR A 111 -15.80 -49.37 8.42
C THR A 111 -16.45 -50.55 7.67
N ASP A 112 -17.56 -51.07 8.20
CA ASP A 112 -18.25 -52.23 7.64
C ASP A 112 -18.87 -51.95 6.27
N LEU A 113 -19.20 -50.68 5.99
CA LEU A 113 -19.83 -50.27 4.74
C LEU A 113 -18.82 -50.00 3.62
N VAL A 114 -17.53 -49.92 3.92
CA VAL A 114 -16.49 -49.54 2.95
C VAL A 114 -16.47 -50.49 1.76
N LYS A 115 -16.51 -51.81 2.00
CA LYS A 115 -16.53 -52.80 0.92
C LYS A 115 -17.75 -52.66 0.01
N GLN A 116 -18.91 -52.37 0.60
CA GLN A 116 -20.14 -52.17 -0.16
C GLN A 116 -20.11 -50.85 -0.94
N ALA A 117 -19.57 -49.79 -0.35
CA ALA A 117 -19.40 -48.50 -1.00
C ALA A 117 -18.43 -48.57 -2.19
N VAL A 118 -17.29 -49.26 -2.04
CA VAL A 118 -16.32 -49.48 -3.14
C VAL A 118 -16.97 -50.20 -4.32
N ASN A 119 -17.78 -51.22 -4.06
CA ASN A 119 -18.51 -51.93 -5.12
C ASN A 119 -19.52 -51.03 -5.86
N LEU A 120 -20.13 -50.07 -5.17
CA LEU A 120 -21.07 -49.11 -5.77
C LEU A 120 -20.37 -48.00 -6.56
N LEU A 121 -19.15 -47.64 -6.15
CA LEU A 121 -18.37 -46.54 -6.74
C LEU A 121 -17.60 -46.93 -8.01
N GLY A 122 -17.65 -48.20 -8.41
CA GLY A 122 -17.11 -48.68 -9.70
C GLY A 122 -15.60 -48.93 -9.69
N PRO A 123 -14.91 -48.84 -10.84
CA PRO A 123 -13.52 -49.25 -11.00
C PRO A 123 -12.53 -48.39 -10.18
N ASP A 124 -12.85 -47.11 -9.97
CA ASP A 124 -12.02 -46.19 -9.18
C ASP A 124 -12.25 -46.35 -7.67
N GLY A 125 -13.29 -47.09 -7.27
CA GLY A 125 -13.56 -47.53 -5.91
C GLY A 125 -13.55 -46.38 -4.89
N ILE A 126 -12.63 -46.43 -3.94
CA ILE A 126 -12.52 -45.44 -2.87
C ILE A 126 -11.94 -44.09 -3.33
N ASN A 127 -11.32 -44.06 -4.52
CA ASN A 127 -10.72 -42.87 -5.12
C ASN A 127 -11.65 -42.22 -6.16
N SER A 128 -12.88 -42.72 -6.31
CA SER A 128 -13.88 -42.11 -7.17
C SER A 128 -14.09 -40.63 -6.79
N MET A 129 -14.14 -39.76 -7.79
CA MET A 129 -14.30 -38.31 -7.60
C MET A 129 -15.77 -37.89 -7.70
N SER A 130 -16.16 -36.89 -6.92
CA SER A 130 -17.47 -36.25 -7.02
C SER A 130 -17.59 -35.37 -8.27
N GLU A 131 -18.78 -34.81 -8.50
CA GLU A 131 -19.01 -33.78 -9.54
C GLU A 131 -18.09 -32.55 -9.39
N GLN A 132 -17.61 -32.29 -8.17
CA GLN A 132 -16.67 -31.22 -7.86
C GLN A 132 -15.20 -31.66 -8.02
N GLY A 133 -14.95 -32.89 -8.47
CA GLY A 133 -13.61 -33.45 -8.62
C GLY A 133 -12.96 -33.86 -7.29
N MET A 134 -13.72 -33.95 -6.19
CA MET A 134 -13.19 -34.26 -4.87
C MET A 134 -13.37 -35.74 -4.51
N THR A 135 -12.35 -36.33 -3.89
CA THR A 135 -12.42 -37.70 -3.37
C THR A 135 -13.09 -37.75 -1.98
N PRO A 136 -13.57 -38.93 -1.52
CA PRO A 136 -14.06 -39.11 -0.15
C PRO A 136 -13.05 -38.66 0.91
N LEU A 137 -11.75 -38.92 0.67
CA LEU A 137 -10.66 -38.50 1.56
C LEU A 137 -10.58 -36.97 1.66
N MET A 138 -10.71 -36.25 0.54
CA MET A 138 -10.73 -34.78 0.56
C MET A 138 -11.93 -34.23 1.36
N TYR A 139 -13.13 -34.84 1.24
CA TYR A 139 -14.28 -34.43 2.05
C TYR A 139 -14.06 -34.69 3.55
N ALA A 140 -13.43 -35.81 3.92
CA ALA A 140 -13.04 -36.09 5.29
C ALA A 140 -12.03 -35.05 5.82
N CYS A 141 -11.06 -34.66 4.99
CA CYS A 141 -10.06 -33.64 5.31
C CYS A 141 -10.69 -32.26 5.52
N VAL A 142 -11.63 -31.84 4.67
CA VAL A 142 -12.40 -30.58 4.83
C VAL A 142 -13.18 -30.57 6.15
N ARG A 143 -13.75 -31.71 6.55
CA ARG A 143 -14.53 -31.85 7.78
C ARG A 143 -13.70 -31.94 9.04
N GLY A 144 -12.40 -32.24 8.93
CA GLY A 144 -11.54 -32.47 10.09
C GLY A 144 -11.82 -33.80 10.81
N ASP A 145 -12.43 -34.76 10.12
CA ASP A 145 -12.85 -36.03 10.73
C ASP A 145 -11.70 -37.05 10.71
N GLU A 146 -10.89 -37.04 11.77
CA GLU A 146 -9.70 -37.89 11.92
C GLU A 146 -10.01 -39.39 11.76
N ALA A 147 -11.10 -39.86 12.39
CA ALA A 147 -11.51 -41.26 12.32
C ALA A 147 -11.89 -41.67 10.90
N MET A 148 -12.57 -40.78 10.17
CA MET A 148 -12.90 -40.98 8.77
C MET A 148 -11.64 -41.02 7.89
N VAL A 149 -10.71 -40.10 8.11
CA VAL A 149 -9.45 -40.03 7.36
C VAL A 149 -8.66 -41.32 7.57
N GLN A 150 -8.52 -41.79 8.81
CA GLN A 150 -7.84 -43.06 9.10
C GLN A 150 -8.52 -44.24 8.40
N MET A 151 -9.84 -44.35 8.51
CA MET A 151 -10.62 -45.42 7.87
C MET A 151 -10.44 -45.43 6.35
N LEU A 152 -10.45 -44.27 5.69
CA LEU A 152 -10.28 -44.16 4.25
C LEU A 152 -8.86 -44.52 3.82
N LEU A 153 -7.84 -44.11 4.58
CA LEU A 153 -6.44 -44.47 4.32
C LEU A 153 -6.20 -45.98 4.52
N ASP A 154 -6.74 -46.57 5.59
CA ASP A 154 -6.66 -48.01 5.84
C ASP A 154 -7.33 -48.83 4.72
N ALA A 155 -8.34 -48.25 4.07
CA ALA A 155 -9.04 -48.83 2.93
C ALA A 155 -8.35 -48.58 1.58
N GLY A 156 -7.18 -47.94 1.56
CA GLY A 156 -6.37 -47.72 0.36
C GLY A 156 -6.72 -46.47 -0.43
N ALA A 157 -7.30 -45.45 0.19
CA ALA A 157 -7.48 -44.15 -0.43
C ALA A 157 -6.11 -43.53 -0.81
N ASP A 158 -6.03 -42.97 -2.01
CA ASP A 158 -4.82 -42.30 -2.48
C ASP A 158 -4.67 -40.94 -1.81
N ILE A 159 -3.57 -40.81 -1.06
CA ILE A 159 -3.27 -39.65 -0.23
C ILE A 159 -2.84 -38.42 -1.03
N ASN A 160 -2.35 -38.62 -2.26
CA ASN A 160 -1.84 -37.57 -3.12
C ASN A 160 -2.77 -37.30 -4.32
N SER A 161 -4.00 -37.81 -4.29
CA SER A 161 -4.99 -37.50 -5.33
C SER A 161 -5.19 -35.99 -5.44
N GLU A 162 -5.21 -35.48 -6.66
CA GLU A 162 -5.37 -34.06 -6.96
C GLU A 162 -6.73 -33.80 -7.62
N VAL A 163 -7.38 -32.69 -7.26
CA VAL A 163 -8.59 -32.25 -7.95
C VAL A 163 -8.23 -31.87 -9.40
N PRO A 164 -8.90 -32.42 -10.43
CA PRO A 164 -8.55 -32.16 -11.82
C PRO A 164 -8.58 -30.67 -12.21
N SER A 165 -7.60 -30.23 -13.00
CA SER A 165 -7.51 -28.86 -13.50
C SER A 165 -8.34 -28.61 -14.78
N SER A 166 -8.74 -29.66 -15.49
CA SER A 166 -9.33 -29.57 -16.84
C SER A 166 -10.85 -29.28 -16.84
N LEU A 167 -11.24 -28.15 -17.43
CA LEU A 167 -12.64 -27.72 -17.60
C LEU A 167 -13.49 -28.65 -18.50
N HIS A 168 -12.87 -29.42 -19.40
CA HIS A 168 -13.58 -30.21 -20.40
C HIS A 168 -14.17 -31.53 -19.87
N LYS A 169 -13.62 -32.09 -18.78
CA LYS A 169 -14.11 -33.33 -18.15
C LYS A 169 -14.96 -33.08 -16.90
N HIS A 170 -14.71 -31.97 -16.19
CA HIS A 170 -15.45 -31.59 -14.98
C HIS A 170 -15.76 -30.09 -14.98
N PRO A 171 -16.85 -29.64 -15.64
CA PRO A 171 -17.20 -28.22 -15.74
C PRO A 171 -17.65 -27.61 -14.39
N SER A 172 -17.95 -28.44 -13.40
CA SER A 172 -18.46 -28.06 -12.08
C SER A 172 -17.38 -27.86 -11.01
N VAL A 173 -16.09 -28.04 -11.35
CA VAL A 173 -14.99 -27.81 -10.41
C VAL A 173 -14.79 -26.32 -10.20
N TYR A 174 -14.97 -25.89 -8.94
CA TYR A 174 -14.72 -24.51 -8.53
C TYR A 174 -13.26 -24.14 -8.77
N PRO A 175 -12.98 -22.92 -9.28
CA PRO A 175 -11.60 -22.49 -9.53
C PRO A 175 -10.65 -22.65 -8.35
N ASP A 176 -11.14 -22.41 -7.13
CA ASP A 176 -10.36 -22.39 -5.88
C ASP A 176 -10.04 -23.80 -5.34
N THR A 177 -10.74 -24.83 -5.80
CA THR A 177 -10.52 -26.22 -5.37
C THR A 177 -9.66 -27.01 -6.34
N ARG A 178 -9.31 -26.43 -7.50
CA ARG A 178 -8.52 -27.10 -8.55
C ARG A 178 -7.13 -27.42 -8.05
N GLN A 179 -6.64 -28.60 -8.42
CA GLN A 179 -5.33 -29.11 -8.02
C GLN A 179 -5.14 -29.12 -6.48
N GLY A 180 -6.24 -29.10 -5.73
CA GLY A 180 -6.19 -29.34 -4.29
C GLY A 180 -5.89 -30.81 -4.02
N THR A 181 -5.02 -31.06 -3.04
CA THR A 181 -4.77 -32.37 -2.43
C THR A 181 -5.51 -32.51 -1.10
N PRO A 182 -5.69 -33.73 -0.56
CA PRO A 182 -6.18 -33.94 0.79
C PRO A 182 -5.45 -33.07 1.83
N LEU A 183 -4.12 -32.97 1.71
CA LEU A 183 -3.28 -32.16 2.60
C LEU A 183 -3.59 -30.66 2.50
N THR A 184 -3.71 -30.09 1.29
CA THR A 184 -4.04 -28.66 1.14
C THR A 184 -5.42 -28.32 1.68
N PHE A 185 -6.40 -29.24 1.59
CA PHE A 185 -7.73 -29.04 2.18
C PHE A 185 -7.73 -29.09 3.70
N ALA A 186 -6.97 -30.04 4.29
CA ALA A 186 -6.82 -30.12 5.74
C ALA A 186 -6.14 -28.85 6.30
N VAL A 187 -5.12 -28.36 5.60
CA VAL A 187 -4.40 -27.13 5.97
C VAL A 187 -5.26 -25.87 5.82
N SER A 188 -5.98 -25.72 4.70
CA SER A 188 -6.83 -24.54 4.47
C SER A 188 -7.96 -24.40 5.49
N HIS A 189 -8.42 -25.52 6.06
CA HIS A 189 -9.43 -25.55 7.12
C HIS A 189 -8.84 -25.57 8.54
N GLY A 190 -7.52 -25.61 8.69
CA GLY A 190 -6.86 -25.51 10.00
C GLY A 190 -6.85 -26.81 10.82
N HIS A 191 -7.09 -27.98 10.22
CA HIS A 191 -7.25 -29.24 10.95
C HIS A 191 -5.91 -29.91 11.27
N VAL A 192 -5.21 -29.41 12.30
CA VAL A 192 -3.87 -29.88 12.71
C VAL A 192 -3.77 -31.40 12.89
N PRO A 193 -4.69 -32.11 13.59
CA PRO A 193 -4.59 -33.55 13.77
C PRO A 193 -4.67 -34.33 12.45
N VAL A 194 -5.55 -33.90 11.53
CA VAL A 194 -5.67 -34.50 10.21
C VAL A 194 -4.43 -34.25 9.37
N VAL A 195 -3.86 -33.04 9.42
CA VAL A 195 -2.60 -32.72 8.74
C VAL A 195 -1.47 -33.62 9.25
N GLN A 196 -1.35 -33.80 10.56
CA GLN A 196 -0.35 -34.69 11.16
C GLN A 196 -0.53 -36.12 10.67
N LEU A 197 -1.76 -36.65 10.68
CA LEU A 197 -2.08 -37.99 10.21
C LEU A 197 -1.70 -38.18 8.73
N LEU A 198 -2.06 -37.23 7.86
CA LEU A 198 -1.71 -37.28 6.43
C LEU A 198 -0.18 -37.26 6.22
N LEU A 199 0.54 -36.41 6.95
CA LEU A 199 1.99 -36.33 6.85
C LEU A 199 2.67 -37.60 7.41
N ASP A 200 2.13 -38.22 8.46
CA ASP A 200 2.60 -39.51 8.99
C ASP A 200 2.38 -40.65 7.98
N ALA A 201 1.30 -40.57 7.20
CA ALA A 201 1.01 -41.47 6.08
C ALA A 201 1.78 -41.13 4.78
N ARG A 202 2.79 -40.25 4.84
CA ARG A 202 3.66 -39.85 3.71
C ARG A 202 2.95 -39.09 2.59
N ALA A 203 1.99 -38.22 2.91
CA ALA A 203 1.48 -37.22 1.98
C ALA A 203 2.62 -36.32 1.45
N ASN A 204 2.52 -35.89 0.19
CA ASN A 204 3.46 -34.93 -0.37
C ASN A 204 3.33 -33.58 0.34
N VAL A 205 4.40 -33.15 1.00
CA VAL A 205 4.43 -31.92 1.82
C VAL A 205 4.21 -30.66 0.97
N GLU A 206 4.61 -30.70 -0.31
CA GLU A 206 4.43 -29.59 -1.26
C GLU A 206 3.06 -29.62 -1.98
N GLY A 207 2.20 -30.58 -1.65
CA GLY A 207 0.87 -30.71 -2.25
C GLY A 207 0.93 -31.16 -3.71
N ALA A 208 0.24 -30.43 -4.59
CA ALA A 208 0.09 -30.76 -6.02
C ALA A 208 1.17 -30.14 -6.92
N ILE A 209 2.21 -29.53 -6.35
CA ILE A 209 3.27 -28.92 -7.15
C ILE A 209 4.09 -30.02 -7.82
N GLN A 210 4.17 -29.96 -9.15
CA GLN A 210 4.99 -30.86 -9.97
C GLN A 210 6.12 -30.05 -10.63
N ASP A 211 7.32 -30.61 -10.63
CA ASP A 211 8.49 -29.98 -11.24
C ASP A 211 8.24 -29.69 -12.74
N GLY A 212 8.34 -28.40 -13.13
CA GLY A 212 8.34 -27.97 -14.53
C GLY A 212 7.00 -27.48 -15.11
N THR A 213 5.93 -27.37 -14.31
CA THR A 213 4.64 -26.78 -14.74
C THR A 213 4.42 -25.38 -14.20
N GLU A 214 3.60 -24.56 -14.89
CA GLU A 214 3.17 -23.26 -14.37
C GLU A 214 2.36 -23.46 -13.06
N ASN A 215 2.99 -23.14 -11.93
CA ASN A 215 2.44 -23.39 -10.59
C ASN A 215 1.42 -22.30 -10.24
N TYR A 216 0.15 -22.59 -10.51
CA TYR A 216 -1.00 -21.75 -10.12
C TYR A 216 -1.57 -22.10 -8.74
N THR A 217 -0.94 -23.04 -8.03
CA THR A 217 -1.48 -23.68 -6.82
C THR A 217 -0.62 -23.35 -5.62
N GLU A 218 -1.24 -22.86 -4.56
CA GLU A 218 -0.54 -22.58 -3.30
C GLU A 218 -0.12 -23.89 -2.62
N THR A 219 1.12 -23.94 -2.10
CA THR A 219 1.59 -25.04 -1.25
C THR A 219 0.83 -25.07 0.07
N PRO A 220 0.77 -26.22 0.75
CA PRO A 220 0.30 -26.29 2.13
C PRO A 220 0.99 -25.24 3.04
N LEU A 221 2.30 -25.03 2.88
CA LEU A 221 3.02 -24.05 3.69
C LEU A 221 2.62 -22.61 3.41
N GLN A 222 2.38 -22.26 2.15
CA GLN A 222 1.87 -20.95 1.73
C GLN A 222 0.48 -20.68 2.32
N LEU A 223 -0.44 -21.65 2.24
CA LEU A 223 -1.78 -21.58 2.83
C LEU A 223 -1.72 -21.38 4.36
N ALA A 224 -0.90 -22.17 5.05
CA ALA A 224 -0.71 -22.04 6.49
C ALA A 224 -0.10 -20.68 6.87
N SER A 225 0.81 -20.17 6.04
CA SER A 225 1.47 -18.88 6.23
C SER A 225 0.52 -17.70 6.03
N ALA A 226 -0.35 -17.76 5.02
CA ALA A 226 -1.40 -16.77 4.76
C ALA A 226 -2.46 -16.76 5.86
N ALA A 227 -2.86 -17.95 6.34
CA ALA A 227 -3.80 -18.10 7.45
C ALA A 227 -3.22 -17.67 8.81
N GLY A 228 -1.89 -17.61 8.95
CA GLY A 228 -1.22 -17.27 10.20
C GLY A 228 -1.18 -18.42 11.22
N ASN A 229 -1.39 -19.66 10.77
CA ASN A 229 -1.44 -20.81 11.67
C ASN A 229 -0.03 -21.29 12.03
N PHE A 230 0.49 -20.81 13.15
CA PHE A 230 1.83 -21.10 13.65
C PHE A 230 2.09 -22.60 13.86
N GLU A 231 1.09 -23.35 14.33
CA GLU A 231 1.21 -24.79 14.58
C GLU A 231 1.36 -25.56 13.27
N LEU A 232 0.52 -25.27 12.27
CA LEU A 232 0.62 -25.87 10.95
C LEU A 232 1.93 -25.53 10.24
N VAL A 233 2.37 -24.27 10.32
CA VAL A 233 3.66 -23.85 9.76
C VAL A 233 4.80 -24.62 10.43
N SER A 234 4.77 -24.77 11.75
CA SER A 234 5.82 -25.51 12.47
C SER A 234 5.84 -26.99 12.06
N LEU A 235 4.67 -27.62 11.97
CA LEU A 235 4.52 -29.02 11.56
C LEU A 235 4.99 -29.25 10.12
N LEU A 236 4.56 -28.41 9.17
CA LEU A 236 4.95 -28.55 7.76
C LEU A 236 6.47 -28.35 7.57
N LEU A 237 7.05 -27.35 8.24
CA LEU A 237 8.50 -27.14 8.24
C LEU A 237 9.24 -28.36 8.82
N GLU A 238 8.77 -28.92 9.93
CA GLU A 238 9.37 -30.13 10.53
C GLU A 238 9.34 -31.37 9.61
N ARG A 239 8.41 -31.41 8.66
CA ARG A 239 8.34 -32.45 7.63
C ARG A 239 9.08 -32.12 6.33
N GLY A 240 9.81 -31.01 6.29
CA GLY A 240 10.69 -30.64 5.18
C GLY A 240 10.05 -29.76 4.09
N ALA A 241 8.99 -29.02 4.42
CA ALA A 241 8.40 -28.05 3.49
C ALA A 241 9.38 -26.91 3.13
N ASP A 242 9.55 -26.59 1.85
CA ASP A 242 10.43 -25.49 1.41
C ASP A 242 9.70 -24.12 1.42
N PRO A 243 10.11 -23.17 2.28
CA PRO A 243 9.49 -21.85 2.35
C PRO A 243 9.82 -20.93 1.15
N LEU A 244 10.79 -21.29 0.30
CA LEU A 244 11.20 -20.50 -0.86
C LEU A 244 10.41 -20.83 -2.13
N ILE A 245 9.59 -21.88 -2.13
CA ILE A 245 8.71 -22.18 -3.26
C ILE A 245 7.73 -21.01 -3.43
N GLY A 246 7.79 -20.40 -4.61
CA GLY A 246 6.93 -19.31 -5.04
C GLY A 246 5.88 -19.82 -6.02
N THR A 247 4.66 -19.30 -5.91
CA THR A 247 3.54 -19.70 -6.78
C THR A 247 2.87 -18.46 -7.36
N THR A 248 2.36 -18.58 -8.58
CA THR A 248 1.72 -17.45 -9.28
C THR A 248 0.23 -17.37 -8.96
N TYR A 249 -0.25 -16.18 -8.58
CA TYR A 249 -1.68 -15.95 -8.37
C TYR A 249 -2.43 -16.02 -9.71
N ARG A 250 -3.48 -16.84 -9.79
CA ARG A 250 -4.28 -17.06 -11.02
C ARG A 250 -5.13 -15.84 -11.44
N ASN A 251 -5.35 -14.88 -10.55
CA ASN A 251 -6.05 -13.66 -10.88
C ASN A 251 -5.07 -12.73 -11.60
N GLY A 252 -5.24 -12.56 -12.92
CA GLY A 252 -4.42 -11.71 -13.80
C GLY A 252 -4.45 -10.20 -13.49
N ILE A 253 -4.41 -9.82 -12.21
CA ILE A 253 -4.39 -8.45 -11.68
C ILE A 253 -3.20 -8.26 -10.71
N SER A 254 -2.26 -9.22 -10.59
CA SER A 254 -0.98 -8.89 -9.96
C SER A 254 -0.09 -8.16 -10.97
N SER A 255 -0.27 -6.83 -11.07
CA SER A 255 0.69 -5.92 -11.70
C SER A 255 1.73 -5.46 -10.69
N GLY A 256 2.29 -6.39 -9.91
CA GLY A 256 3.52 -6.15 -9.15
C GLY A 256 4.75 -6.44 -10.03
N PRO A 257 5.85 -5.69 -9.97
CA PRO A 257 7.04 -5.95 -10.79
C PRO A 257 7.83 -7.21 -10.38
N LEU A 258 7.43 -7.90 -9.30
CA LEU A 258 8.09 -9.07 -8.74
C LEU A 258 7.04 -10.17 -8.57
N GLY A 259 7.15 -11.23 -9.38
CA GLY A 259 6.23 -12.37 -9.41
C GLY A 259 6.30 -13.29 -8.19
N GLU A 260 5.61 -14.43 -8.32
CA GLU A 260 5.62 -15.60 -7.42
C GLU A 260 5.60 -15.31 -5.91
N MET A 261 4.41 -15.24 -5.31
CA MET A 261 4.29 -15.11 -3.86
C MET A 261 4.80 -16.38 -3.18
N ASN A 262 5.74 -16.25 -2.27
CA ASN A 262 6.30 -17.34 -1.47
C ASN A 262 5.73 -17.28 -0.03
N SER A 263 6.10 -18.26 0.81
CA SER A 263 5.59 -18.34 2.18
C SER A 263 6.00 -17.12 3.03
N TYR A 264 7.18 -16.53 2.78
CA TYR A 264 7.62 -15.31 3.45
C TYR A 264 6.77 -14.11 3.06
N SER A 265 6.49 -13.92 1.77
CA SER A 265 5.69 -12.79 1.29
C SER A 265 4.23 -12.88 1.70
N LEU A 266 3.66 -14.08 1.78
CA LEU A 266 2.31 -14.32 2.34
C LEU A 266 2.23 -14.03 3.85
N ALA A 267 3.19 -14.53 4.64
CA ALA A 267 3.21 -14.23 6.07
C ALA A 267 3.38 -12.71 6.31
N ALA A 268 4.15 -12.04 5.45
CA ALA A 268 4.41 -10.62 5.50
C ALA A 268 3.22 -9.75 5.04
N SER A 269 2.50 -10.14 3.99
CA SER A 269 1.32 -9.44 3.46
C SER A 269 0.14 -9.47 4.43
N HIS A 270 0.00 -10.54 5.20
CA HIS A 270 -1.07 -10.70 6.20
C HIS A 270 -0.66 -10.29 7.62
N GLY A 271 0.60 -9.89 7.84
CA GLY A 271 1.03 -9.36 9.13
C GLY A 271 1.34 -10.41 10.20
N HIS A 272 1.53 -11.67 9.82
CA HIS A 272 1.77 -12.79 10.74
C HIS A 272 3.23 -12.84 11.21
N ARG A 273 3.63 -11.87 12.05
CA ARG A 273 5.02 -11.72 12.51
C ARG A 273 5.61 -12.98 13.20
N ASN A 274 4.81 -13.70 13.98
CA ASN A 274 5.26 -14.92 14.66
C ASN A 274 5.54 -16.06 13.67
N VAL A 275 4.68 -16.22 12.67
CA VAL A 275 4.86 -17.16 11.56
C VAL A 275 6.10 -16.79 10.75
N PHE A 276 6.24 -15.50 10.40
CA PHE A 276 7.40 -15.00 9.67
C PHE A 276 8.73 -15.35 10.36
N ARG A 277 8.80 -15.16 11.68
CA ARG A 277 9.97 -15.54 12.48
C ARG A 277 10.20 -17.04 12.53
N ARG A 278 9.14 -17.85 12.58
CA ARG A 278 9.25 -19.31 12.51
C ARG A 278 9.82 -19.76 11.17
N LEU A 279 9.38 -19.19 10.05
CA LEU A 279 9.94 -19.46 8.72
C LEU A 279 11.44 -19.15 8.67
N LEU A 280 11.88 -18.04 9.28
CA LEU A 280 13.31 -17.69 9.37
C LEU A 280 14.13 -18.68 10.21
N SER A 281 13.55 -19.27 11.26
CA SER A 281 14.27 -20.11 12.23
C SER A 281 14.76 -21.46 11.68
N GLN A 282 14.13 -22.01 10.64
CA GLN A 282 14.46 -23.36 10.18
C GLN A 282 15.77 -23.44 9.38
N VAL A 283 16.23 -22.31 8.84
CA VAL A 283 17.39 -22.25 7.93
C VAL A 283 18.73 -22.53 8.63
N GLU A 284 18.78 -22.51 9.96
CA GLU A 284 20.01 -22.80 10.70
C GLU A 284 20.27 -24.29 10.94
N LYS A 285 19.27 -25.17 10.80
CA LYS A 285 19.41 -26.61 11.15
C LYS A 285 19.94 -27.51 10.02
N ASP A 286 19.72 -27.16 8.76
CA ASP A 286 20.03 -28.05 7.61
C ASP A 286 21.50 -28.06 7.15
N LYS A 287 22.40 -27.36 7.84
CA LYS A 287 23.83 -27.30 7.46
C LYS A 287 24.78 -27.87 8.52
N GLY A 288 24.25 -28.67 9.45
CA GLY A 288 25.04 -29.22 10.56
C GLY A 288 25.74 -30.56 10.28
N ASP A 289 25.15 -31.48 9.50
CA ASP A 289 25.47 -32.90 9.74
C ASP A 289 25.62 -33.84 8.53
N VAL A 290 25.79 -33.35 7.30
CA VAL A 290 26.15 -34.26 6.18
C VAL A 290 27.27 -33.64 5.34
N LEU A 291 28.52 -33.91 5.75
CA LEU A 291 29.66 -33.82 4.84
C LEU A 291 29.42 -34.81 3.70
N SER A 292 29.45 -34.33 2.47
CA SER A 292 29.27 -35.16 1.28
C SER A 292 30.47 -36.10 1.09
N LEU A 293 30.25 -37.28 0.49
CA LEU A 293 31.33 -38.23 0.19
C LEU A 293 32.44 -37.61 -0.68
N GLU A 294 32.11 -36.57 -1.46
CA GLU A 294 33.05 -35.76 -2.25
C GLU A 294 34.00 -34.93 -1.37
N GLU A 295 33.55 -34.41 -0.23
CA GLU A 295 34.40 -33.68 0.73
C GLU A 295 35.36 -34.63 1.46
N ILE A 296 34.92 -35.85 1.79
CA ILE A 296 35.75 -36.88 2.43
C ILE A 296 36.84 -37.39 1.47
N LEU A 297 36.54 -37.50 0.17
CA LEU A 297 37.49 -37.98 -0.84
C LEU A 297 38.46 -36.90 -1.35
N ALA A 298 38.17 -35.62 -1.11
CA ALA A 298 39.00 -34.50 -1.56
C ALA A 298 40.24 -34.21 -0.66
N GLU A 299 40.36 -34.85 0.51
CA GLU A 299 41.51 -34.66 1.41
C GLU A 299 42.73 -35.56 1.07
N GLY A 300 42.61 -36.45 0.07
CA GLY A 300 43.60 -37.50 -0.21
C GLY A 300 44.67 -37.21 -1.29
N SER A 301 44.65 -36.07 -1.99
CA SER A 301 45.68 -35.78 -3.01
C SER A 301 46.12 -34.32 -3.03
N GLU A 302 47.13 -33.99 -2.24
CA GLU A 302 47.91 -32.77 -2.40
C GLU A 302 48.91 -32.95 -3.55
N THR A 303 48.77 -32.14 -4.61
CA THR A 303 49.90 -31.44 -5.26
C THR A 303 49.39 -30.29 -6.14
N VAL A 304 49.63 -29.06 -5.66
CA VAL A 304 50.10 -27.85 -6.37
C VAL A 304 49.26 -27.30 -7.56
N GLU A 305 48.90 -26.01 -7.42
CA GLU A 305 48.15 -25.08 -8.30
C GLU A 305 46.61 -25.04 -8.15
N ARG A 306 46.12 -24.40 -7.08
CA ARG A 306 44.68 -24.25 -6.81
C ARG A 306 44.15 -22.87 -7.22
N ARG A 307 43.56 -22.79 -8.41
CA ARG A 307 42.44 -21.87 -8.68
C ARG A 307 41.35 -22.16 -7.63
N VAL A 308 40.84 -21.12 -6.99
CA VAL A 308 39.76 -21.19 -6.00
C VAL A 308 38.55 -21.95 -6.61
N PRO A 309 38.10 -23.09 -6.07
CA PRO A 309 36.86 -23.70 -6.52
C PRO A 309 35.69 -22.87 -5.98
N GLN A 310 34.83 -22.38 -6.88
CA GLN A 310 33.64 -21.62 -6.53
C GLN A 310 32.58 -22.53 -5.91
N ASN A 311 32.06 -22.09 -4.77
CA ASN A 311 31.00 -22.70 -3.98
C ASN A 311 29.63 -22.37 -4.60
N GLU A 312 29.27 -22.98 -5.73
CA GLU A 312 28.09 -22.58 -6.52
C GLU A 312 26.73 -22.93 -5.87
N GLY A 313 26.62 -24.02 -5.10
CA GLY A 313 25.35 -24.47 -4.51
C GLY A 313 24.86 -23.62 -3.33
N THR A 314 25.76 -23.19 -2.45
CA THR A 314 25.45 -22.37 -1.26
C THR A 314 25.20 -20.90 -1.59
N LEU A 315 25.78 -20.39 -2.68
CA LEU A 315 25.53 -19.02 -3.17
C LEU A 315 24.13 -18.87 -3.81
N ARG A 316 23.62 -19.92 -4.45
CA ARG A 316 22.31 -19.91 -5.14
C ARG A 316 21.15 -19.78 -4.15
N THR A 317 21.17 -20.53 -3.05
CA THR A 317 20.13 -20.47 -2.00
C THR A 317 20.11 -19.14 -1.25
N GLY A 318 21.28 -18.53 -1.01
CA GLY A 318 21.37 -17.19 -0.41
C GLY A 318 20.78 -16.08 -1.28
N LYS A 319 20.97 -16.15 -2.61
CA LYS A 319 20.37 -15.18 -3.54
C LYS A 319 18.86 -15.34 -3.67
N ALA A 320 18.36 -16.58 -3.70
CA ALA A 320 16.92 -16.86 -3.71
C ALA A 320 16.24 -16.34 -2.43
N LYS A 321 16.84 -16.62 -1.26
CA LYS A 321 16.37 -16.10 0.03
C LYS A 321 16.34 -14.58 0.07
N LEU A 322 17.39 -13.91 -0.40
CA LEU A 322 17.41 -12.44 -0.42
C LEU A 322 16.31 -11.86 -1.32
N ARG A 323 15.98 -12.51 -2.45
CA ARG A 323 14.86 -12.10 -3.31
C ARG A 323 13.53 -12.28 -2.59
N ALA A 324 13.29 -13.44 -1.98
CA ALA A 324 12.08 -13.72 -1.21
C ALA A 324 11.88 -12.70 -0.06
N LEU A 325 12.95 -12.35 0.66
CA LEU A 325 12.88 -11.35 1.73
C LEU A 325 12.63 -9.93 1.21
N ARG A 326 13.17 -9.56 0.04
CA ARG A 326 12.87 -8.26 -0.60
C ARG A 326 11.41 -8.15 -1.01
N GLU A 327 10.85 -9.22 -1.55
CA GLU A 327 9.44 -9.31 -1.91
C GLU A 327 8.55 -9.27 -0.67
N ALA A 328 8.91 -10.01 0.38
CA ALA A 328 8.23 -9.95 1.67
C ALA A 328 8.26 -8.54 2.27
N MET A 329 9.40 -7.83 2.18
CA MET A 329 9.53 -6.44 2.62
C MET A 329 8.61 -5.49 1.83
N TYR A 330 8.48 -5.71 0.52
CA TYR A 330 7.57 -4.97 -0.33
C TYR A 330 6.12 -5.15 0.13
N HIS A 331 5.67 -6.41 0.26
CA HIS A 331 4.31 -6.69 0.66
C HIS A 331 3.99 -6.26 2.10
N SER A 332 4.91 -6.42 3.06
CA SER A 332 4.68 -5.92 4.42
C SER A 332 4.59 -4.41 4.48
N ALA A 333 5.36 -3.68 3.65
CA ALA A 333 5.28 -2.22 3.58
C ALA A 333 3.93 -1.76 2.99
N GLU A 334 3.52 -2.31 1.85
CA GLU A 334 2.25 -2.00 1.17
C GLU A 334 1.01 -2.25 2.05
N HIS A 335 1.02 -3.33 2.85
CA HIS A 335 -0.09 -3.66 3.75
C HIS A 335 0.02 -3.00 5.13
N GLY A 336 1.08 -2.22 5.39
CA GLY A 336 1.27 -1.46 6.64
C GLY A 336 1.75 -2.27 7.84
N HIS A 337 2.34 -3.44 7.62
CA HIS A 337 2.92 -4.31 8.64
C HIS A 337 4.38 -3.93 8.96
N VAL A 338 4.58 -2.71 9.46
CA VAL A 338 5.91 -2.10 9.68
C VAL A 338 6.83 -2.95 10.55
N ASP A 339 6.30 -3.59 11.60
CA ASP A 339 7.13 -4.40 12.52
C ASP A 339 7.83 -5.56 11.79
N ILE A 340 7.18 -6.14 10.77
CA ILE A 340 7.78 -7.16 9.91
C ILE A 340 8.81 -6.50 8.99
N THR A 341 8.50 -5.36 8.37
CA THR A 341 9.43 -4.64 7.50
C THR A 341 10.74 -4.28 8.22
N ILE A 342 10.66 -3.82 9.48
CA ILE A 342 11.82 -3.51 10.33
C ILE A 342 12.57 -4.80 10.72
N ASP A 343 11.86 -5.88 11.06
CA ASP A 343 12.49 -7.19 11.30
C ASP A 343 13.27 -7.64 10.05
N ILE A 344 12.73 -7.50 8.83
CA ILE A 344 13.42 -7.84 7.58
C ILE A 344 14.63 -6.91 7.32
N ARG A 345 14.49 -5.62 7.61
CA ARG A 345 15.60 -4.66 7.52
C ARG A 345 16.76 -5.08 8.44
N SER A 346 16.47 -5.56 9.64
CA SER A 346 17.48 -6.03 10.59
C SER A 346 18.27 -7.26 10.09
N LEU A 347 17.71 -8.03 9.15
CA LEU A 347 18.38 -9.15 8.47
C LEU A 347 19.33 -8.72 7.34
N GLY A 348 19.50 -7.40 7.12
CA GLY A 348 20.43 -6.86 6.13
C GLY A 348 19.83 -6.62 4.75
N VAL A 349 18.51 -6.73 4.59
CA VAL A 349 17.85 -6.30 3.35
C VAL A 349 17.90 -4.76 3.26
N PRO A 350 18.41 -4.18 2.16
CA PRO A 350 18.46 -2.73 2.01
C PRO A 350 17.06 -2.17 1.76
N TRP A 351 16.84 -0.94 2.18
CA TRP A 351 15.65 -0.18 1.82
C TRP A 351 15.59 0.03 0.31
N THR A 352 14.40 -0.10 -0.26
CA THR A 352 14.07 0.58 -1.52
C THR A 352 13.38 1.90 -1.17
N LEU A 353 13.43 2.88 -2.06
CA LEU A 353 12.73 4.16 -1.86
C LEU A 353 11.25 3.95 -1.50
N HIS A 354 10.56 3.10 -2.27
CA HIS A 354 9.16 2.76 -2.05
C HIS A 354 8.89 2.11 -0.67
N THR A 355 9.62 1.05 -0.32
CA THR A 355 9.42 0.36 0.98
C THR A 355 9.71 1.26 2.17
N TRP A 356 10.72 2.13 2.06
CA TRP A 356 11.01 3.13 3.08
C TRP A 356 9.89 4.17 3.20
N LEU A 357 9.40 4.70 2.07
CA LEU A 357 8.32 5.68 2.02
C LEU A 357 7.04 5.16 2.65
N GLU A 358 6.59 3.97 2.25
CA GLU A 358 5.37 3.38 2.80
C GLU A 358 5.52 3.00 4.28
N SER A 359 6.70 2.54 4.70
CA SER A 359 7.02 2.33 6.13
C SER A 359 6.99 3.64 6.93
N LEU A 360 7.50 4.73 6.36
CA LEU A 360 7.47 6.05 6.99
C LEU A 360 6.04 6.59 7.08
N ARG A 361 5.26 6.44 6.01
CA ARG A 361 3.85 6.86 5.94
C ARG A 361 3.02 6.17 7.02
N THR A 362 3.12 4.85 7.08
CA THR A 362 2.39 4.01 8.04
C THR A 362 2.81 4.33 9.47
N CYS A 363 4.10 4.53 9.74
CA CYS A 363 4.57 5.00 11.05
C CYS A 363 4.01 6.37 11.45
N PHE A 364 3.90 7.30 10.49
CA PHE A 364 3.35 8.63 10.72
C PHE A 364 1.85 8.58 11.02
N VAL A 365 1.07 7.82 10.25
CA VAL A 365 -0.37 7.60 10.49
C VAL A 365 -0.60 6.96 11.85
N GLN A 366 0.21 5.97 12.23
CA GLN A 366 0.13 5.30 13.54
C GLN A 366 0.78 6.09 14.69
N GLN A 367 1.36 7.27 14.43
CA GLN A 367 2.03 8.13 15.42
C GLN A 367 3.19 7.44 16.19
N ARG A 368 3.87 6.47 15.54
CA ARG A 368 4.98 5.70 16.13
C ARG A 368 6.31 6.46 16.06
N ARG A 369 6.45 7.50 16.89
CA ARG A 369 7.62 8.42 16.89
C ARG A 369 9.00 7.76 16.90
N PRO A 370 9.29 6.71 17.70
CA PRO A 370 10.61 6.09 17.70
C PRO A 370 10.98 5.43 16.37
N LEU A 371 10.00 4.83 15.69
CA LEU A 371 10.21 4.23 14.37
C LEU A 371 10.41 5.30 13.30
N ILE A 372 9.68 6.41 13.37
CA ILE A 372 9.90 7.57 12.49
C ILE A 372 11.34 8.05 12.62
N GLN A 373 11.84 8.24 13.85
CA GLN A 373 13.23 8.68 14.08
C GLN A 373 14.27 7.69 13.53
N GLY A 374 14.02 6.38 13.66
CA GLY A 374 14.88 5.35 13.09
C GLY A 374 14.88 5.38 11.56
N LEU A 375 13.69 5.44 10.95
CA LEU A 375 13.53 5.48 9.49
C LEU A 375 14.16 6.74 8.88
N LEU A 376 14.00 7.91 9.50
CA LEU A 376 14.62 9.14 9.01
C LEU A 376 16.16 9.06 9.07
N LYS A 377 16.73 8.43 10.11
CA LYS A 377 18.18 8.18 10.17
C LYS A 377 18.66 7.26 9.05
N ASP A 378 17.85 6.24 8.74
CA ASP A 378 18.13 5.25 7.70
C ASP A 378 18.00 5.79 6.27
N PHE A 379 17.47 7.01 6.06
CA PHE A 379 17.37 7.62 4.73
C PHE A 379 18.73 7.67 4.00
N SER A 380 19.82 7.84 4.74
CA SER A 380 21.20 7.80 4.22
C SER A 380 21.58 6.49 3.52
N CYS A 381 20.84 5.40 3.75
CA CYS A 381 21.03 4.12 3.05
C CYS A 381 20.48 4.14 1.62
N ILE A 382 19.54 5.04 1.30
CA ILE A 382 18.99 5.22 -0.04
C ILE A 382 19.94 6.12 -0.81
N LYS A 383 20.49 5.61 -1.90
CA LYS A 383 21.47 6.36 -2.68
C LYS A 383 20.78 7.36 -3.61
N GLU A 384 21.50 8.42 -3.97
CA GLU A 384 20.99 9.50 -4.83
C GLU A 384 20.62 9.03 -6.25
N ASP A 385 21.22 7.93 -6.74
CA ASP A 385 20.87 7.30 -8.02
C ASP A 385 19.52 6.57 -8.00
N GLU A 386 18.98 6.30 -6.81
CA GLU A 386 17.65 5.68 -6.62
C GLU A 386 16.53 6.72 -6.46
N TYR A 387 16.83 8.03 -6.54
CA TYR A 387 15.82 9.07 -6.45
C TYR A 387 14.94 9.05 -7.70
N THR A 388 13.65 8.76 -7.50
CA THR A 388 12.63 8.75 -8.57
C THR A 388 11.64 9.90 -8.39
N GLU A 389 10.72 10.08 -9.35
CA GLU A 389 9.60 11.03 -9.22
C GLU A 389 8.72 10.73 -7.98
N GLU A 390 8.69 9.49 -7.48
CA GLU A 390 7.95 9.10 -6.27
C GLU A 390 8.45 9.85 -5.02
N LEU A 391 9.76 10.09 -4.90
CA LEU A 391 10.32 10.91 -3.83
C LEU A 391 9.74 12.32 -3.87
N ILE A 392 9.49 12.86 -5.05
CA ILE A 392 9.00 14.23 -5.23
C ILE A 392 7.48 14.31 -5.02
N THR A 393 6.72 13.38 -5.62
CA THR A 393 5.26 13.42 -5.57
C THR A 393 4.68 12.91 -4.25
N HIS A 394 5.38 12.01 -3.56
CA HIS A 394 4.87 11.36 -2.35
C HIS A 394 5.81 11.51 -1.15
N GLY A 395 7.13 11.44 -1.37
CA GLY A 395 8.12 11.54 -0.30
C GLY A 395 8.25 12.93 0.33
N LEU A 396 8.53 13.96 -0.47
CA LEU A 396 8.65 15.34 0.02
C LEU A 396 7.37 15.80 0.74
N PRO A 397 6.15 15.64 0.17
CA PRO A 397 4.93 16.03 0.86
C PRO A 397 4.78 15.33 2.22
N LEU A 398 5.07 14.03 2.29
CA LEU A 398 5.03 13.27 3.54
C LEU A 398 6.05 13.81 4.56
N MET A 399 7.29 14.08 4.15
CA MET A 399 8.33 14.61 5.04
C MET A 399 7.99 16.02 5.55
N PHE A 400 7.45 16.90 4.71
CA PHE A 400 6.99 18.23 5.14
C PHE A 400 5.74 18.15 6.03
N GLN A 401 4.85 17.19 5.79
CA GLN A 401 3.72 16.90 6.71
C GLN A 401 4.21 16.39 8.07
N ILE A 402 5.23 15.51 8.08
CA ILE A 402 5.87 15.06 9.33
C ILE A 402 6.49 16.27 10.02
N LEU A 403 7.26 17.12 9.33
CA LEU A 403 7.86 18.32 9.91
C LEU A 403 6.81 19.23 10.55
N ARG A 404 5.68 19.45 9.87
CA ARG A 404 4.55 20.28 10.34
C ARG A 404 3.88 19.66 11.57
N GLY A 405 3.62 18.35 11.55
CA GLY A 405 2.93 17.64 12.62
C GLY A 405 3.82 17.33 13.83
N SER A 406 5.13 17.19 13.62
CA SER A 406 6.09 16.85 14.66
C SER A 406 6.64 18.11 15.32
N LYS A 407 6.16 18.41 16.53
CA LYS A 407 6.81 19.39 17.44
C LYS A 407 8.05 18.82 18.14
N ASN A 408 8.69 17.81 17.55
CA ASN A 408 9.81 17.08 18.16
C ASN A 408 11.10 17.56 17.50
N GLU A 409 12.00 18.13 18.30
CA GLU A 409 13.25 18.71 17.81
C GLU A 409 14.15 17.69 17.11
N VAL A 410 14.19 16.44 17.58
CA VAL A 410 15.01 15.38 16.96
C VAL A 410 14.51 15.05 15.56
N ILE A 411 13.19 14.96 15.37
CA ILE A 411 12.59 14.69 14.06
C ILE A 411 12.85 15.86 13.11
N SER A 412 12.65 17.11 13.59
CA SER A 412 12.93 18.29 12.79
C SER A 412 14.40 18.40 12.37
N GLN A 413 15.33 18.01 13.24
CA GLN A 413 16.76 17.96 12.93
C GLN A 413 17.12 16.85 11.94
N GLN A 414 16.51 15.67 12.04
CA GLN A 414 16.76 14.62 11.05
C GLN A 414 16.20 15.00 9.68
N LEU A 415 15.02 15.61 9.64
CA LEU A 415 14.43 16.11 8.40
C LEU A 415 15.25 17.24 7.79
N SER A 416 15.80 18.16 8.60
CA SER A 416 16.67 19.23 8.08
C SER A 416 17.92 18.67 7.40
N VAL A 417 18.53 17.62 7.97
CA VAL A 417 19.66 16.91 7.36
C VAL A 417 19.26 16.27 6.03
N ILE A 418 18.10 15.59 5.98
CA ILE A 418 17.59 14.98 4.75
C ILE A 418 17.34 16.04 3.68
N PHE A 419 16.66 17.14 4.02
CA PHE A 419 16.35 18.21 3.06
C PHE A 419 17.62 18.88 2.53
N THR A 420 18.62 19.12 3.39
CA THR A 420 19.92 19.64 2.96
C THR A 420 20.67 18.64 2.06
N GLN A 421 20.62 17.34 2.38
CA GLN A 421 21.20 16.29 1.53
C GLN A 421 20.52 16.24 0.15
N CYS A 422 19.19 16.21 0.11
CA CYS A 422 18.39 16.21 -1.12
C CYS A 422 18.57 17.49 -1.97
N TYR A 423 18.87 18.63 -1.34
CA TYR A 423 19.16 19.86 -2.08
C TYR A 423 20.50 19.80 -2.84
N GLY A 424 21.42 18.98 -2.34
CA GLY A 424 22.72 18.70 -2.94
C GLY A 424 23.81 19.75 -2.66
N PRO A 425 25.07 19.43 -3.00
CA PRO A 425 26.23 20.28 -2.69
C PRO A 425 26.31 21.55 -3.58
N PHE A 426 25.62 21.54 -4.72
CA PHE A 426 25.70 22.58 -5.75
C PHE A 426 25.31 23.98 -5.21
N PRO A 427 25.87 25.07 -5.77
CA PRO A 427 25.51 26.43 -5.37
C PRO A 427 24.05 26.74 -5.74
N ILE A 428 23.42 27.61 -4.95
CA ILE A 428 22.07 28.11 -5.22
C ILE A 428 22.11 28.86 -6.57
N PRO A 429 21.15 28.64 -7.49
CA PRO A 429 21.10 29.34 -8.77
C PRO A 429 21.18 30.85 -8.57
N LYS A 430 22.14 31.51 -9.23
CA LYS A 430 22.34 32.96 -9.10
C LYS A 430 21.25 33.71 -9.83
N LEU A 431 20.79 34.81 -9.23
CA LEU A 431 19.88 35.74 -9.88
C LEU A 431 20.57 36.40 -11.09
N THR A 432 19.89 36.40 -12.24
CA THR A 432 20.38 37.01 -13.48
C THR A 432 20.01 38.49 -13.56
N GLU A 433 20.97 39.32 -13.96
CA GLU A 433 20.74 40.75 -14.16
C GLU A 433 19.86 41.02 -15.39
N ILE A 434 18.89 41.93 -15.24
CA ILE A 434 18.08 42.43 -16.36
C ILE A 434 18.80 43.63 -16.98
N LYS A 435 19.54 43.39 -18.07
CA LYS A 435 20.18 44.45 -18.85
C LYS A 435 19.18 45.08 -19.83
N LYS A 436 18.31 45.99 -19.36
CA LYS A 436 17.51 46.84 -20.26
C LYS A 436 18.38 48.00 -20.76
N LYS A 437 18.56 48.11 -22.09
CA LYS A 437 19.12 49.33 -22.72
C LYS A 437 18.10 50.46 -22.58
N GLN A 438 18.25 51.31 -21.57
CA GLN A 438 17.47 52.54 -21.48
C GLN A 438 17.86 53.47 -22.63
N THR A 439 16.86 53.96 -23.37
CA THR A 439 17.04 54.75 -24.60
C THR A 439 17.31 56.24 -24.35
N SER A 440 17.06 56.73 -23.13
CA SER A 440 17.18 58.13 -22.73
C SER A 440 18.19 58.28 -21.58
N ARG A 441 19.47 58.45 -21.92
CA ARG A 441 20.52 58.82 -20.95
C ARG A 441 20.63 60.33 -20.89
N LEU A 442 20.47 60.90 -19.69
CA LEU A 442 20.80 62.30 -19.41
C LEU A 442 22.02 62.32 -18.48
N ASP A 443 22.94 63.26 -18.69
CA ASP A 443 24.14 63.38 -17.88
C ASP A 443 23.77 63.55 -16.38
N PRO A 444 24.46 62.86 -15.44
CA PRO A 444 24.26 63.04 -13.99
C PRO A 444 24.23 64.50 -13.52
N GLN A 445 24.83 65.46 -14.24
CA GLN A 445 24.78 66.88 -13.90
C GLN A 445 23.34 67.46 -13.92
N PHE A 446 22.42 66.86 -14.69
CA PHE A 446 21.02 67.29 -14.76
C PHE A 446 20.17 66.77 -13.59
N LEU A 447 20.73 65.94 -12.72
CA LEU A 447 20.03 65.40 -11.55
C LEU A 447 19.76 66.52 -10.53
N ASN A 448 18.48 66.70 -10.16
CA ASN A 448 18.05 67.67 -9.15
C ASN A 448 18.47 69.13 -9.45
N ASN A 449 18.52 69.50 -10.73
CA ASN A 449 18.83 70.86 -11.16
C ASN A 449 17.54 71.68 -11.35
N LYS A 450 17.42 72.79 -10.62
CA LYS A 450 16.25 73.68 -10.60
C LYS A 450 16.02 74.44 -11.91
N GLU A 451 17.08 74.78 -12.64
CA GLU A 451 16.98 75.65 -13.82
C GLU A 451 16.42 74.92 -15.05
N MET A 452 16.65 73.60 -15.14
CA MET A 452 16.36 72.79 -16.33
C MET A 452 15.20 71.80 -16.12
N SER A 453 14.62 71.73 -14.92
CA SER A 453 13.52 70.82 -14.59
C SER A 453 12.14 71.34 -15.00
N ASP A 454 11.27 70.45 -15.46
CA ASP A 454 9.87 70.73 -15.83
C ASP A 454 8.85 70.07 -14.87
N VAL A 455 9.33 69.37 -13.85
CA VAL A 455 8.53 68.83 -12.73
C VAL A 455 9.29 68.92 -11.41
N THR A 456 8.56 69.17 -10.32
CA THR A 456 9.11 69.18 -8.96
C THR A 456 8.37 68.14 -8.11
N PHE A 457 9.11 67.25 -7.45
CA PHE A 457 8.57 66.34 -6.45
C PHE A 457 8.81 66.89 -5.05
N LEU A 458 7.85 66.73 -4.15
CA LEU A 458 8.00 67.03 -2.73
C LEU A 458 8.14 65.71 -1.98
N VAL A 459 9.36 65.41 -1.51
CA VAL A 459 9.68 64.15 -0.82
C VAL A 459 10.13 64.50 0.60
N GLU A 460 9.41 64.02 1.62
CA GLU A 460 9.63 64.41 3.03
C GLU A 460 9.69 65.94 3.24
N GLY A 461 8.86 66.70 2.50
CA GLY A 461 8.85 68.16 2.56
C GLY A 461 10.02 68.86 1.86
N LYS A 462 10.94 68.13 1.22
CA LYS A 462 12.05 68.69 0.43
C LYS A 462 11.75 68.63 -1.07
N PRO A 463 12.00 69.72 -1.83
CA PRO A 463 11.82 69.70 -3.27
C PRO A 463 12.90 68.86 -3.96
N PHE A 464 12.51 68.13 -5.01
CA PHE A 464 13.38 67.39 -5.91
C PHE A 464 13.01 67.71 -7.35
N TYR A 465 13.96 68.25 -8.11
CA TYR A 465 13.76 68.75 -9.47
C TYR A 465 14.05 67.66 -10.52
N ALA A 466 13.15 67.45 -11.49
CA ALA A 466 13.31 66.38 -12.48
C ALA A 466 12.71 66.70 -13.86
N HIS A 467 12.84 65.76 -14.81
CA HIS A 467 12.44 65.90 -16.22
C HIS A 467 11.31 64.92 -16.59
N LYS A 468 10.14 65.44 -16.99
CA LYS A 468 8.92 64.67 -17.31
C LYS A 468 9.18 63.64 -18.40
N VAL A 469 9.86 64.02 -19.49
CA VAL A 469 10.10 63.15 -20.66
C VAL A 469 10.87 61.88 -20.27
N LEU A 470 11.88 62.00 -19.41
CA LEU A 470 12.67 60.87 -18.94
C LEU A 470 11.83 59.94 -18.05
N LEU A 471 11.05 60.50 -17.12
CA LEU A 471 10.22 59.71 -16.20
C LEU A 471 9.05 59.00 -16.92
N PHE A 472 8.45 59.66 -17.91
CA PHE A 472 7.32 59.15 -18.68
C PHE A 472 7.69 57.93 -19.54
N THR A 473 8.94 57.88 -20.01
CA THR A 473 9.48 56.78 -20.81
C THR A 473 10.03 55.65 -19.96
N ALA A 474 10.53 55.95 -18.76
CA ALA A 474 11.22 54.97 -17.93
C ALA A 474 10.30 54.06 -17.09
N SER A 475 9.11 54.53 -16.69
CA SER A 475 8.21 53.77 -15.81
C SER A 475 6.73 54.03 -16.08
N PRO A 476 5.89 52.97 -16.10
CA PRO A 476 4.44 53.12 -16.20
C PRO A 476 3.84 53.87 -15.01
N ARG A 477 4.40 53.69 -13.80
CA ARG A 477 3.96 54.39 -12.59
C ARG A 477 4.22 55.89 -12.69
N PHE A 478 5.43 56.28 -13.08
CA PHE A 478 5.74 57.69 -13.28
C PHE A 478 4.90 58.32 -14.40
N LYS A 479 4.68 57.60 -15.50
CA LYS A 479 3.76 58.01 -16.56
C LYS A 479 2.35 58.29 -16.03
N SER A 480 1.80 57.40 -15.20
CA SER A 480 0.48 57.58 -14.59
C SER A 480 0.42 58.74 -13.59
N LEU A 481 1.48 58.94 -12.80
CA LEU A 481 1.57 60.07 -11.86
C LEU A 481 1.60 61.43 -12.59
N LEU A 482 2.20 61.46 -13.78
CA LEU A 482 2.36 62.67 -14.59
C LEU A 482 1.19 62.92 -15.56
N SER A 483 0.47 61.90 -16.02
CA SER A 483 -0.59 62.03 -17.03
C SER A 483 -1.88 62.69 -16.54
N ASN A 484 -2.14 62.67 -15.23
CA ASN A 484 -3.42 63.10 -14.68
C ASN A 484 -3.52 64.61 -14.40
N ARG A 485 -2.66 65.46 -14.98
CA ARG A 485 -2.60 66.89 -14.63
C ARG A 485 -2.42 67.83 -15.84
N PRO A 486 -3.15 68.97 -15.88
CA PRO A 486 -3.07 69.94 -16.98
C PRO A 486 -1.70 70.66 -17.02
N ALA A 487 -1.26 71.01 -18.23
CA ALA A 487 0.10 71.47 -18.54
C ALA A 487 0.49 72.88 -18.03
N ALA A 488 -0.39 73.59 -17.33
CA ALA A 488 -0.25 75.03 -17.10
C ALA A 488 0.39 75.43 -15.74
N GLU A 489 0.57 74.50 -14.80
CA GLU A 489 1.14 74.80 -13.48
C GLU A 489 2.39 73.96 -13.21
N ASN A 490 3.43 74.59 -12.63
CA ASN A 490 4.60 73.93 -12.07
C ASN A 490 4.13 72.77 -11.18
N THR A 491 4.22 71.55 -11.72
CA THR A 491 3.50 70.41 -11.17
C THR A 491 4.26 69.91 -9.95
N CYS A 492 3.85 70.35 -8.75
CA CYS A 492 4.38 69.84 -7.50
C CYS A 492 3.69 68.49 -7.18
N ILE A 493 4.47 67.41 -7.10
CA ILE A 493 3.96 66.06 -6.84
C ILE A 493 4.52 65.57 -5.51
N GLU A 494 3.65 65.36 -4.53
CA GLU A 494 4.05 64.86 -3.22
C GLU A 494 4.27 63.33 -3.24
N ILE A 495 5.39 62.89 -2.66
CA ILE A 495 5.72 61.48 -2.44
C ILE A 495 5.90 61.29 -0.94
N SER A 496 4.87 60.71 -0.31
CA SER A 496 4.79 60.52 1.14
C SER A 496 5.42 59.21 1.64
N HIS A 497 5.55 58.20 0.78
CA HIS A 497 5.89 56.82 1.20
C HIS A 497 7.33 56.40 0.87
N VAL A 498 8.21 57.34 0.52
CA VAL A 498 9.61 57.08 0.17
C VAL A 498 10.50 58.16 0.80
N LYS A 499 11.58 57.76 1.47
CA LYS A 499 12.55 58.71 2.04
C LYS A 499 13.30 59.48 0.96
N TYR A 500 13.74 60.70 1.25
CA TYR A 500 14.42 61.56 0.28
C TYR A 500 15.65 60.90 -0.35
N ASN A 501 16.51 60.28 0.47
CA ASN A 501 17.74 59.63 -0.02
C ASN A 501 17.45 58.42 -0.93
N ILE A 502 16.40 57.65 -0.63
CA ILE A 502 15.97 56.51 -1.44
C ILE A 502 15.41 57.00 -2.77
N PHE A 503 14.60 58.06 -2.75
CA PHE A 503 14.11 58.68 -3.98
C PHE A 503 15.25 59.23 -4.84
N GLN A 504 16.28 59.83 -4.22
CA GLN A 504 17.48 60.26 -4.92
C GLN A 504 18.19 59.09 -5.62
N LEU A 505 18.33 57.92 -4.98
CA LEU A 505 18.88 56.72 -5.60
C LEU A 505 18.04 56.22 -6.79
N VAL A 506 16.70 56.23 -6.65
CA VAL A 506 15.78 55.91 -7.76
C VAL A 506 16.01 56.87 -8.94
N MET A 507 16.17 58.17 -8.67
CA MET A 507 16.42 59.15 -9.72
C MET A 507 17.81 59.00 -10.33
N GLN A 508 18.84 58.70 -9.54
CA GLN A 508 20.17 58.38 -10.05
C GLN A 508 20.14 57.19 -11.01
N PHE A 509 19.40 56.12 -10.68
CA PHE A 509 19.19 54.98 -11.58
C PHE A 509 18.63 55.43 -12.94
N LEU A 510 17.60 56.27 -12.92
CA LEU A 510 16.89 56.71 -14.11
C LEU A 510 17.73 57.63 -15.01
N TYR A 511 18.56 58.51 -14.43
CA TYR A 511 19.40 59.43 -15.19
C TYR A 511 20.66 58.74 -15.74
N CYS A 512 21.33 57.92 -14.90
CA CYS A 512 22.53 57.19 -15.29
C CYS A 512 22.25 56.06 -16.30
N GLY A 513 20.99 55.65 -16.46
CA GLY A 513 20.59 54.66 -17.45
C GLY A 513 21.02 53.23 -17.12
N GLY A 514 21.19 52.91 -15.83
CA GLY A 514 21.68 51.61 -15.36
C GLY A 514 22.12 51.61 -13.89
N THR A 515 22.62 50.46 -13.44
CA THR A 515 23.02 50.19 -12.04
C THR A 515 24.53 50.25 -11.80
N GLU A 516 25.34 50.43 -12.84
CA GLU A 516 26.81 50.36 -12.76
C GLU A 516 27.44 51.47 -11.88
N SER A 517 26.81 52.65 -11.81
CA SER A 517 27.30 53.80 -11.04
C SER A 517 26.58 54.01 -9.71
N LEU A 518 25.66 53.12 -9.33
CA LEU A 518 24.85 53.25 -8.13
C LEU A 518 25.57 52.69 -6.90
N HIS A 519 25.86 53.57 -5.95
CA HIS A 519 26.37 53.17 -4.64
C HIS A 519 25.19 52.97 -3.67
N ILE A 520 24.79 51.70 -3.47
CA ILE A 520 23.70 51.35 -2.57
C ILE A 520 24.31 50.75 -1.30
N ARG A 521 24.04 51.36 -0.15
CA ARG A 521 24.46 50.82 1.15
C ARG A 521 23.55 49.67 1.56
N ASN A 522 24.10 48.65 2.23
CA ASN A 522 23.35 47.47 2.68
C ASN A 522 22.11 47.83 3.53
N THR A 523 22.18 48.89 4.34
CA THR A 523 21.07 49.38 5.18
C THR A 523 19.90 49.97 4.38
N GLU A 524 20.12 50.37 3.13
CA GLU A 524 19.15 51.06 2.27
C GLU A 524 18.52 50.12 1.22
N VAL A 525 19.09 48.94 0.99
CA VAL A 525 18.69 48.04 -0.11
C VAL A 525 17.22 47.64 -0.01
N MET A 526 16.73 47.35 1.19
CA MET A 526 15.35 46.89 1.41
C MET A 526 14.32 48.01 1.16
N GLU A 527 14.65 49.24 1.56
CA GLU A 527 13.81 50.41 1.28
C GLU A 527 13.83 50.76 -0.20
N LEU A 528 15.00 50.65 -0.85
CA LEU A 528 15.15 50.83 -2.29
C LEU A 528 14.42 49.76 -3.09
N LEU A 529 14.40 48.51 -2.63
CA LEU A 529 13.62 47.43 -3.23
C LEU A 529 12.12 47.74 -3.20
N SER A 530 11.61 48.21 -2.05
CA SER A 530 10.22 48.68 -1.92
C SER A 530 9.90 49.83 -2.87
N ALA A 531 10.81 50.81 -2.96
CA ALA A 531 10.64 51.94 -3.87
C ALA A 531 10.69 51.51 -5.34
N ALA A 532 11.63 50.64 -5.73
CA ALA A 532 11.74 50.09 -7.08
C ALA A 532 10.46 49.34 -7.49
N LYS A 533 9.87 48.56 -6.57
CA LYS A 533 8.58 47.91 -6.78
C LYS A 533 7.45 48.93 -6.93
N PHE A 534 7.36 49.90 -6.03
CA PHE A 534 6.34 50.95 -6.05
C PHE A 534 6.36 51.75 -7.36
N PHE A 535 7.55 52.10 -7.84
CA PHE A 535 7.76 52.79 -9.11
C PHE A 535 7.81 51.86 -10.34
N GLN A 536 7.59 50.55 -10.19
CA GLN A 536 7.57 49.57 -11.28
C GLN A 536 8.86 49.56 -12.13
N LEU A 537 10.01 49.54 -11.45
CA LEU A 537 11.35 49.55 -12.05
C LEU A 537 12.02 48.17 -11.97
N ASP A 538 11.68 47.26 -12.90
CA ASP A 538 12.11 45.85 -12.83
C ASP A 538 13.63 45.64 -12.75
N ALA A 539 14.41 46.43 -13.51
CA ALA A 539 15.86 46.28 -13.55
C ALA A 539 16.53 46.73 -12.24
N LEU A 540 16.04 47.83 -11.64
CA LEU A 540 16.48 48.27 -10.33
C LEU A 540 16.04 47.29 -9.25
N GLN A 541 14.82 46.77 -9.34
CA GLN A 541 14.31 45.72 -8.45
C GLN A 541 15.24 44.50 -8.48
N ARG A 542 15.52 43.93 -9.67
CA ARG A 542 16.42 42.78 -9.84
C ARG A 542 17.82 43.04 -9.30
N HIS A 543 18.35 44.25 -9.48
CA HIS A 543 19.66 44.60 -8.94
C HIS A 543 19.66 44.63 -7.41
N CYS A 544 18.62 45.19 -6.78
CA CYS A 544 18.45 45.13 -5.34
C CYS A 544 18.33 43.67 -4.85
N GLU A 545 17.59 42.82 -5.56
CA GLU A 545 17.49 41.38 -5.26
C GLU A 545 18.86 40.69 -5.30
N ILE A 546 19.72 41.05 -6.27
CA ILE A 546 21.11 40.53 -6.37
C ILE A 546 22.00 41.00 -5.22
N ILE A 547 21.83 42.24 -4.75
CA ILE A 547 22.58 42.73 -3.58
C ILE A 547 22.12 41.98 -2.33
N CYS A 548 20.81 41.80 -2.15
CA CYS A 548 20.25 41.01 -1.04
C CYS A 548 20.77 39.57 -1.04
N SER A 549 20.84 38.92 -2.20
CA SER A 549 21.31 37.52 -2.31
C SER A 549 22.79 37.34 -1.97
N LYS A 550 23.62 38.39 -2.17
CA LYS A 550 25.05 38.38 -1.80
C LYS A 550 25.30 38.65 -0.32
N ASN A 551 24.43 39.42 0.33
CA ASN A 551 24.58 39.87 1.71
C ASN A 551 23.72 39.08 2.70
N ILE A 552 23.10 37.99 2.27
CA ILE A 552 22.26 37.17 3.14
C ILE A 552 23.10 36.44 4.19
N THR A 553 22.61 36.46 5.43
CA THR A 553 23.22 35.76 6.57
C THR A 553 22.16 34.94 7.29
N THR A 554 22.56 34.05 8.20
CA THR A 554 21.65 33.25 9.02
C THR A 554 20.70 34.12 9.86
N ASP A 555 21.17 35.29 10.31
CA ASP A 555 20.38 36.19 11.15
C ASP A 555 19.41 37.05 10.33
N THR A 556 19.78 37.44 9.11
CA THR A 556 18.99 38.37 8.27
C THR A 556 18.03 37.68 7.31
N CYS A 557 18.22 36.38 7.05
CA CYS A 557 17.49 35.67 5.99
C CYS A 557 15.96 35.64 6.17
N VAL A 558 15.47 35.50 7.41
CA VAL A 558 14.03 35.46 7.72
C VAL A 558 13.35 36.80 7.42
N ASP A 559 13.96 37.90 7.82
CA ASP A 559 13.39 39.24 7.62
C ASP A 559 13.39 39.64 6.14
N ILE A 560 14.48 39.32 5.43
CA ILE A 560 14.57 39.55 3.98
C ILE A 560 13.51 38.72 3.25
N TYR A 561 13.26 37.48 3.67
CA TYR A 561 12.23 36.62 3.09
C TYR A 561 10.82 37.18 3.29
N LYS A 562 10.46 37.57 4.52
CA LYS A 562 9.15 38.17 4.83
C LYS A 562 8.91 39.43 3.97
N HIS A 563 9.92 40.28 3.84
CA HIS A 563 9.84 41.49 3.01
C HIS A 563 9.75 41.18 1.51
N ALA A 564 10.51 40.20 1.02
CA ALA A 564 10.44 39.76 -0.37
C ALA A 564 9.05 39.22 -0.74
N LYS A 565 8.43 38.43 0.14
CA LYS A 565 7.05 37.94 -0.03
C LYS A 565 6.03 39.07 0.00
N PHE A 566 6.17 40.02 0.92
CA PHE A 566 5.31 41.21 1.00
C PHE A 566 5.34 42.04 -0.30
N LEU A 567 6.53 42.21 -0.90
CA LEU A 567 6.69 42.95 -2.17
C LEU A 567 6.35 42.14 -3.43
N GLY A 568 6.09 40.83 -3.30
CA GLY A 568 5.92 39.93 -4.45
C GLY A 568 7.19 39.77 -5.29
N ALA A 569 8.37 39.80 -4.66
CA ALA A 569 9.67 39.57 -5.29
C ALA A 569 9.95 38.05 -5.36
N LEU A 570 9.30 37.37 -6.32
CA LEU A 570 9.29 35.90 -6.41
C LEU A 570 10.68 35.28 -6.55
N GLU A 571 11.59 35.96 -7.25
CA GLU A 571 12.91 35.40 -7.57
C GLU A 571 13.87 35.49 -6.40
N LEU A 572 13.82 36.61 -5.66
CA LEU A 572 14.52 36.72 -4.38
C LEU A 572 13.95 35.74 -3.36
N ALA A 573 12.62 35.57 -3.29
CA ALA A 573 12.01 34.60 -2.41
C ALA A 573 12.47 33.16 -2.71
N ALA A 574 12.47 32.75 -3.99
CA ALA A 574 12.96 31.43 -4.41
C ALA A 574 14.46 31.23 -4.10
N PHE A 575 15.28 32.28 -4.26
CA PHE A 575 16.69 32.23 -3.87
C PHE A 575 16.85 31.99 -2.35
N ILE A 576 16.06 32.71 -1.54
CA ILE A 576 16.11 32.57 -0.07
C ILE A 576 15.56 31.21 0.37
N GLU A 577 14.53 30.68 -0.28
CA GLU A 577 14.04 29.31 -0.04
C GLU A 577 15.15 28.27 -0.32
N GLY A 578 15.93 28.46 -1.38
CA GLY A 578 17.14 27.65 -1.62
C GLY A 578 18.21 27.81 -0.55
N TYR A 579 18.39 29.03 -0.03
CA TYR A 579 19.29 29.30 1.11
C TYR A 579 18.82 28.63 2.39
N PHE A 580 17.51 28.64 2.65
CA PHE A 580 16.89 27.95 3.78
C PHE A 580 17.15 26.45 3.71
N LEU A 581 16.87 25.80 2.57
CA LEU A 581 17.09 24.35 2.40
C LEU A 581 18.57 23.96 2.55
N LYS A 582 19.48 24.78 2.03
CA LYS A 582 20.93 24.52 2.11
C LYS A 582 21.51 24.66 3.52
N ASN A 583 20.93 25.54 4.35
CA ASN A 583 21.40 25.82 5.71
C ASN A 583 20.41 25.34 6.78
N MET A 584 19.48 24.45 6.42
CA MET A 584 18.32 24.14 7.25
C MET A 584 18.71 23.54 8.60
N VAL A 585 19.80 22.78 8.64
CA VAL A 585 20.36 22.18 9.87
C VAL A 585 20.70 23.24 10.93
N LEU A 586 21.26 24.37 10.52
CA LEU A 586 21.57 25.48 11.43
C LEU A 586 20.33 26.32 11.73
N LEU A 587 19.53 26.60 10.70
CA LEU A 587 18.37 27.49 10.83
C LEU A 587 17.26 26.92 11.70
N ILE A 588 17.07 25.60 11.71
CA ILE A 588 16.01 24.95 12.51
C ILE A 588 16.22 25.11 14.02
N GLU A 589 17.43 25.48 14.48
CA GLU A 589 17.72 25.81 15.88
C GLU A 589 17.31 27.23 16.25
N LEU A 590 17.22 28.13 15.26
CA LEU A 590 16.91 29.55 15.46
C LEU A 590 15.41 29.76 15.68
N GLU A 591 15.06 30.48 16.75
CA GLU A 591 13.67 30.73 17.13
C GLU A 591 12.90 31.51 16.05
N ASN A 592 13.52 32.52 15.44
CA ASN A 592 12.92 33.31 14.36
C ASN A 592 12.52 32.46 13.14
N PHE A 593 13.31 31.43 12.83
CA PHE A 593 13.03 30.51 11.72
C PHE A 593 11.98 29.49 12.13
N LYS A 594 12.02 28.96 13.37
CA LYS A 594 10.94 28.11 13.91
C LYS A 594 9.58 28.84 13.86
N GLN A 595 9.54 30.12 14.26
CA GLN A 595 8.34 30.95 14.16
C GLN A 595 7.86 31.04 12.70
N LEU A 596 8.75 31.32 11.75
CA LEU A 596 8.40 31.34 10.32
C LEU A 596 7.79 30.02 9.81
N LEU A 597 8.28 28.87 10.29
CA LEU A 597 7.81 27.56 9.84
C LEU A 597 6.50 27.11 10.50
N TYR A 598 6.29 27.44 11.77
CA TYR A 598 5.20 26.87 12.59
C TYR A 598 4.08 27.86 12.93
N GLU A 599 4.34 29.16 12.90
CA GLU A 599 3.28 30.14 13.15
C GLU A 599 2.42 30.31 11.89
N VAL A 600 1.15 29.95 12.03
CA VAL A 600 0.12 30.34 11.06
C VAL A 600 -0.05 31.86 11.21
N PRO A 601 0.07 32.66 10.13
CA PRO A 601 -0.18 34.09 10.23
C PRO A 601 -1.57 34.30 10.83
N ALA A 602 -1.65 35.01 11.96
CA ALA A 602 -2.92 35.46 12.51
C ALA A 602 -3.68 36.16 11.37
N GLU A 603 -4.95 35.77 11.18
CA GLU A 603 -5.85 36.29 10.14
C GLU A 603 -5.56 37.77 9.87
N SER A 604 -4.80 38.06 8.82
CA SER A 604 -4.62 39.44 8.39
C SER A 604 -5.98 39.92 7.90
N PRO A 605 -6.51 41.05 8.36
CA PRO A 605 -7.80 41.58 7.91
C PRO A 605 -7.63 42.10 6.47
N GLY A 606 -7.71 41.19 5.50
CA GLY A 606 -7.62 41.49 4.08
C GLY A 606 -7.54 40.21 3.24
N PRO A 607 -8.01 40.24 1.98
CA PRO A 607 -7.90 39.13 1.03
C PRO A 607 -6.46 39.07 0.51
N GLY A 608 -5.52 38.65 1.36
CA GLY A 608 -4.14 38.32 1.00
C GLY A 608 -3.95 36.81 0.90
N PRO A 609 -3.06 36.30 0.03
CA PRO A 609 -2.79 34.88 -0.04
C PRO A 609 -2.19 34.40 1.30
N SER A 610 -2.77 33.36 1.89
CA SER A 610 -2.17 32.66 3.02
C SER A 610 -0.81 32.11 2.60
N TYR A 611 0.28 32.65 3.15
CA TYR A 611 1.63 32.21 2.80
C TYR A 611 1.97 30.92 3.54
N ASP A 612 2.05 29.79 2.82
CA ASP A 612 2.52 28.52 3.35
C ASP A 612 4.00 28.32 3.00
N VAL A 613 4.87 28.72 3.93
CA VAL A 613 6.34 28.66 3.76
C VAL A 613 6.81 27.22 3.52
N LEU A 614 6.18 26.24 4.17
CA LEU A 614 6.55 24.83 4.01
C LEU A 614 6.23 24.34 2.60
N HIS A 615 5.10 24.77 2.03
CA HIS A 615 4.74 24.44 0.65
C HIS A 615 5.69 25.08 -0.37
N ASP A 616 6.15 26.31 -0.11
CA ASP A 616 7.14 26.97 -0.97
C ASP A 616 8.51 26.27 -0.89
N LEU A 617 8.95 25.87 0.30
CA LEU A 617 10.17 25.08 0.50
C LEU A 617 10.08 23.71 -0.20
N GLU A 618 8.94 23.02 -0.08
CA GLU A 618 8.67 21.76 -0.77
C GLU A 618 8.80 21.92 -2.30
N ARG A 619 8.17 22.95 -2.87
CA ARG A 619 8.24 23.26 -4.30
C ARG A 619 9.67 23.54 -4.74
N THR A 620 10.41 24.35 -3.98
CA THR A 620 11.79 24.72 -4.31
C THR A 620 12.73 23.51 -4.23
N LEU A 621 12.54 22.61 -3.25
CA LEU A 621 13.30 21.37 -3.16
C LEU A 621 12.95 20.40 -4.31
N ALA A 622 11.67 20.24 -4.64
CA ALA A 622 11.21 19.41 -5.75
C ALA A 622 11.83 19.85 -7.09
N LEU A 623 11.81 21.15 -7.39
CA LEU A 623 12.44 21.71 -8.60
C LEU A 623 13.95 21.45 -8.62
N ARG A 624 14.61 21.55 -7.46
CA ARG A 624 16.04 21.30 -7.33
C ARG A 624 16.40 19.84 -7.60
N ILE A 625 15.67 18.90 -7.00
CA ILE A 625 15.89 17.45 -7.20
C ILE A 625 15.67 17.10 -8.68
N ARG A 626 14.59 17.59 -9.30
CA ARG A 626 14.34 17.37 -10.74
C ARG A 626 15.50 17.84 -11.61
N SER A 627 16.05 19.02 -11.30
CA SER A 627 17.14 19.64 -12.06
C SER A 627 18.51 18.97 -11.85
N ILE A 628 18.72 18.21 -10.78
CA ILE A 628 20.00 17.57 -10.49
C ILE A 628 19.97 16.08 -10.84
N HIS A 629 18.93 15.37 -10.38
CA HIS A 629 18.92 13.91 -10.39
C HIS A 629 18.06 13.31 -11.53
N LEU A 630 17.03 14.03 -12.00
CA LEU A 630 16.06 13.49 -12.97
C LEU A 630 16.23 14.06 -14.39
N SER A 631 17.01 15.13 -14.57
CA SER A 631 17.29 15.73 -15.87
C SER A 631 18.41 15.02 -16.62
N THR A 632 18.22 13.74 -16.95
CA THR A 632 19.11 12.97 -17.84
C THR A 632 18.51 12.76 -19.25
N SER A 633 17.36 13.37 -19.56
CA SER A 633 16.71 13.21 -20.88
C SER A 633 16.97 14.34 -21.89
N LYS A 634 17.59 15.46 -21.51
CA LYS A 634 18.09 16.48 -22.45
C LYS A 634 19.33 17.12 -21.86
N GLY A 635 20.48 16.98 -22.54
CA GLY A 635 21.80 17.42 -22.11
C GLY A 635 21.89 18.90 -21.73
N SER A 636 21.42 19.22 -20.53
CA SER A 636 21.68 20.46 -19.83
C SER A 636 22.47 20.09 -18.59
N ILE A 637 23.79 20.13 -18.77
CA ILE A 637 24.75 20.18 -17.66
C ILE A 637 24.38 21.44 -16.86
N VAL A 638 24.07 21.26 -15.57
CA VAL A 638 23.96 22.37 -14.61
C VAL A 638 25.31 23.03 -14.40
#